data_AF-A0A0E2Q4U6-F1
#
_entry.id   AF-A0A0E2Q4U6-F1
#
_cell.length_a   1.000
_cell.length_b   1.000
_cell.length_c   1.000
_cell.angle_alpha   90.00
_cell.angle_beta   90.00
_cell.angle_gamma   90.00
#
_symmetry.space_group_name_H-M   'P 1'
#
loop_
_entity.id
_entity.type
_entity.pdbx_description
1 polymer ?
#
loop_
_entity_poly.entity_id
_entity_poly.type
_entity_poly.pdbx_seq_one_letter_code
_entity_poly.pdbx_strand_id
1 'polypeptide(L)' 'MRSKYKDRLVGIYAPGHYDHTSVLGQTQEFSRWFWENSKDIDLIGNKLGISIKKLNRILTLEQLPDDELLGRMMVLCNRK' A
#
# COMPACT_ATOMS: atom_id res chain seq x y z
N MET A 1 -37.42 19.45 31.45
CA MET A 1 -36.70 18.59 30.49
C MET A 1 -35.27 19.10 30.36
N ARG A 2 -34.26 18.32 30.76
CA ARG A 2 -32.83 18.67 30.58
C ARG A 2 -32.49 18.61 29.09
N SER A 3 -32.08 19.75 28.53
CA SER A 3 -31.51 19.87 27.19
C SER A 3 -30.42 18.81 27.00
N LYS A 4 -30.64 17.87 26.07
CA LYS A 4 -29.69 16.81 25.68
C LYS A 4 -28.58 17.32 24.76
N TYR A 5 -28.46 18.62 24.56
CA TYR A 5 -27.38 19.20 23.78
C TYR A 5 -26.19 19.41 24.71
N LYS A 6 -25.54 18.31 25.09
CA LYS A 6 -24.18 18.38 25.62
C LYS A 6 -23.34 19.04 24.55
N ASP A 7 -22.79 20.18 24.94
CA ASP A 7 -21.77 20.96 24.27
C ASP A 7 -20.83 20.05 23.47
N ARG A 8 -21.05 19.98 22.15
CA ARG A 8 -20.02 19.52 21.22
C ARG A 8 -19.03 20.66 21.01
N LEU A 9 -18.41 21.10 22.10
CA LEU A 9 -17.08 21.73 22.05
C LEU A 9 -16.04 20.62 21.86
N VAL A 10 -16.20 19.85 20.80
CA VAL A 10 -15.13 18.99 20.31
C VAL A 10 -14.30 19.89 19.43
N GLY A 11 -13.13 20.29 19.94
CA GLY A 11 -12.23 21.21 19.28
C GLY A 11 -11.95 20.77 17.85
N ILE A 12 -11.49 21.72 17.04
CA ILE A 12 -11.17 21.63 15.60
C ILE A 12 -10.22 20.44 15.26
N TYR A 13 -9.73 19.70 16.27
CA TYR A 13 -8.86 18.52 16.20
C TYR A 13 -9.48 17.19 16.65
N ALA A 14 -10.77 17.13 17.04
CA ALA A 14 -11.37 15.83 17.34
C ALA A 14 -11.44 15.02 16.04
N PRO A 15 -10.76 13.85 15.94
CA PRO A 15 -10.89 13.00 14.76
C PRO A 15 -12.37 12.68 14.64
N GLY A 16 -12.99 13.21 13.60
CA GLY A 16 -14.38 12.89 13.28
C GLY A 16 -14.52 11.38 13.22
N HIS A 17 -15.73 10.91 13.50
CA HIS A 17 -16.18 9.52 13.39
C HIS A 17 -16.16 9.10 11.92
N TYR A 18 -14.99 9.11 11.32
CA TYR A 18 -14.74 8.61 10.00
C TYR A 18 -14.07 7.25 10.21
N ASP A 19 -14.46 6.31 9.38
CA ASP A 19 -13.91 4.97 9.28
C ASP A 19 -12.50 5.03 8.66
N HIS A 20 -11.64 5.88 9.24
CA HIS A 20 -10.32 6.18 8.76
C HIS A 20 -9.41 5.02 9.13
N THR A 21 -9.41 3.98 8.30
CA THR A 21 -8.24 3.11 8.23
C THR A 21 -7.07 4.01 7.88
N SER A 22 -6.18 4.22 8.85
CA SER A 22 -4.98 5.03 8.64
C SER A 22 -4.21 4.47 7.45
N VAL A 23 -3.42 5.30 6.75
CA VAL A 23 -2.55 4.83 5.66
C VAL A 23 -1.65 3.68 6.13
N LEU A 24 -1.23 3.72 7.41
CA LEU A 24 -0.52 2.61 8.04
C LEU A 24 -1.38 1.34 8.11
N GLY A 25 -2.63 1.43 8.55
CA GLY A 25 -3.56 0.30 8.59
C GLY A 25 -3.82 -0.29 7.20
N GLN A 26 -4.01 0.56 6.19
CA GLN A 26 -4.18 0.11 4.80
C GLN A 26 -2.93 -0.61 4.28
N THR A 27 -1.74 -0.08 4.60
CA THR A 27 -0.46 -0.72 4.24
C THR A 27 -0.31 -2.08 4.92
N GLN A 28 -0.72 -2.20 6.19
CA GLN A 28 -0.65 -3.46 6.94
C GLN A 28 -1.64 -4.51 6.43
N GLU A 29 -2.87 -4.10 6.09
CA GLU A 29 -3.86 -4.97 5.44
C GLU A 29 -3.37 -5.44 4.06
N PHE A 30 -2.82 -4.54 3.26
CA PHE A 30 -2.23 -4.89 1.97
C PHE A 30 -1.08 -5.89 2.10
N SER A 31 -0.17 -5.67 3.06
CA SER A 31 0.97 -6.57 3.30
C SER A 31 0.51 -7.98 3.67
N ARG A 32 -0.45 -8.11 4.60
CA ARG A 32 -1.04 -9.40 4.97
C ARG A 32 -1.68 -10.10 3.78
N TRP A 33 -2.55 -9.38 3.07
CA TRP A 33 -3.19 -9.90 1.87
C TRP A 33 -2.18 -10.33 0.81
N PHE A 34 -1.12 -9.54 0.59
CA PHE A 34 -0.08 -9.83 -0.40
C PHE A 34 0.67 -11.13 -0.07
N TRP A 35 1.04 -11.33 1.20
CA TRP A 35 1.74 -12.56 1.61
C TRP A 35 0.88 -13.81 1.45
N GLU A 36 -0.40 -13.74 1.81
CA GLU A 36 -1.36 -14.84 1.66
C GLU A 36 -1.58 -15.22 0.18
N ASN A 37 -1.54 -14.24 -0.71
CA ASN A 37 -1.83 -14.40 -2.14
C ASN A 37 -0.58 -14.37 -3.03
N SER A 38 0.62 -14.34 -2.44
CA SER A 38 1.92 -14.11 -3.10
C SER A 38 2.24 -15.05 -4.28
N LYS A 39 1.59 -16.22 -4.33
CA LYS A 39 1.75 -17.23 -5.38
C LYS A 39 0.88 -16.97 -6.62
N ASP A 40 -0.18 -16.18 -6.50
CA ASP A 40 -1.12 -15.90 -7.59
C ASP A 40 -0.76 -14.57 -8.27
N ILE A 41 0.08 -14.67 -9.29
CA ILE A 41 0.62 -13.52 -10.04
C ILE A 41 -0.49 -12.78 -10.79
N ASP A 42 -1.51 -13.49 -11.29
CA ASP A 42 -2.64 -12.89 -11.99
C ASP A 42 -3.51 -12.07 -11.02
N LEU A 43 -3.80 -12.61 -9.84
CA LEU A 43 -4.55 -11.92 -8.80
C LEU A 43 -3.81 -10.66 -8.32
N ILE A 44 -2.50 -10.76 -8.11
CA ILE A 44 -1.67 -9.62 -7.71
C ILE A 44 -1.63 -8.56 -8.82
N GLY A 45 -1.42 -8.96 -10.07
CA GLY A 45 -1.40 -8.05 -11.22
C GLY A 45 -2.71 -7.29 -11.37
N ASN A 46 -3.83 -7.99 -11.27
CA ASN A 46 -5.17 -7.40 -11.35
C ASN A 46 -5.44 -6.43 -10.19
N LYS A 47 -5.07 -6.78 -8.95
CA LYS A 47 -5.27 -5.89 -7.79
C LYS A 47 -4.39 -4.63 -7.84
N LEU A 48 -3.17 -4.76 -8.35
CA LEU A 48 -2.23 -3.65 -8.51
C LEU A 48 -2.46 -2.83 -9.79
N GLY A 49 -3.33 -3.29 -10.69
CA GLY A 49 -3.57 -2.64 -11.99
C GLY A 49 -2.35 -2.62 -12.90
N ILE A 50 -1.46 -3.63 -12.79
CA ILE A 50 -0.24 -3.73 -13.60
C ILE A 50 -0.24 -5.01 -14.42
N SER A 51 0.44 -4.95 -15.58
CA SER A 51 0.59 -6.14 -16.41
C SER A 51 1.48 -7.18 -15.73
N ILE A 52 1.19 -8.46 -15.99
CA ILE A 52 1.97 -9.61 -15.52
C ILE A 52 3.45 -9.45 -15.89
N LYS A 53 3.75 -8.95 -17.09
CA LYS A 53 5.12 -8.70 -17.54
C LYS A 53 5.85 -7.67 -16.66
N LYS A 54 5.15 -6.62 -16.22
CA LYS A 54 5.70 -5.60 -15.32
C LYS A 54 5.89 -6.17 -13.92
N LEU A 55 4.91 -6.92 -13.42
CA LEU A 55 4.97 -7.57 -12.12
C LEU A 55 6.13 -8.57 -12.03
N ASN A 56 6.26 -9.47 -13.00
CA ASN A 56 7.37 -10.44 -13.05
C ASN A 56 8.73 -9.75 -13.06
N ARG A 57 8.87 -8.65 -13.80
CA ARG A 57 10.11 -7.88 -13.82
C ARG A 57 10.45 -7.27 -12.45
N ILE A 58 9.45 -6.83 -11.68
CA ILE A 58 9.66 -6.34 -10.31
C ILE A 58 10.08 -7.49 -9.39
N LEU A 59 9.36 -8.61 -9.43
CA LEU A 59 9.67 -9.78 -8.60
C LEU A 59 11.06 -10.36 -8.90
N THR A 60 11.47 -10.38 -10.17
CA THR A 60 12.83 -10.81 -10.55
C THR A 60 13.91 -9.84 -10.07
N LEU A 61 13.62 -8.53 -10.02
CA LEU A 61 14.57 -7.56 -9.48
C LEU A 61 14.76 -7.75 -7.98
N GLU A 62 13.68 -7.92 -7.22
CA GLU A 62 13.72 -8.14 -5.76
C GLU A 62 14.56 -9.36 -5.34
N GLN A 63 14.68 -10.36 -6.21
CA GLN A 63 15.49 -11.56 -5.96
C GLN A 63 17.00 -11.33 -6.09
N LEU A 64 17.44 -10.16 -6.57
CA LEU A 64 18.85 -9.85 -6.76
C LEU A 64 19.50 -9.41 -5.44
N PRO A 65 20.81 -9.64 -5.26
CA PRO A 65 21.57 -9.03 -4.18
C PRO A 65 21.46 -7.50 -4.24
N ASP A 66 21.45 -6.83 -3.08
CA ASP A 66 21.23 -5.38 -2.95
C ASP A 66 22.05 -4.54 -3.93
N ASP A 67 23.35 -4.82 -4.06
CA ASP A 67 24.26 -4.10 -4.97
C ASP A 67 23.83 -4.22 -6.45
N GLU A 68 23.38 -5.40 -6.85
CA GLU A 68 22.94 -5.67 -8.22
C GLU A 68 21.53 -5.11 -8.47
N LEU A 69 20.64 -5.23 -7.48
CA LEU A 69 19.31 -4.62 -7.51
C LEU A 69 19.41 -3.10 -7.70
N LEU A 70 20.17 -2.42 -6.85
CA LEU A 70 20.38 -0.97 -6.91
C LEU A 70 20.99 -0.56 -8.25
N GLY A 71 22.01 -1.29 -8.72
CA GLY A 71 22.63 -1.03 -10.02
C GLY A 71 21.64 -1.14 -11.18
N ARG A 72 20.82 -2.21 -11.22
CA ARG A 72 19.80 -2.38 -12.25
C ARG A 72 18.69 -1.34 -12.14
N MET A 73 18.24 -0.99 -10.93
CA MET A 73 17.24 0.08 -10.73
C MET A 73 17.73 1.42 -11.29
N MET A 74 18.98 1.81 -11.04
CA MET A 74 19.55 3.04 -11.62
C MET A 74 19.54 3.01 -13.15
N VAL A 75 19.94 1.88 -13.77
CA VAL A 75 19.88 1.73 -15.23
C VAL A 75 18.46 1.88 -15.76
N LEU A 76 17.47 1.33 -15.05
CA LEU A 76 16.07 1.45 -15.46
C LEU A 76 15.52 2.88 -15.31
N CYS A 77 15.91 3.61 -14.27
CA CYS A 77 15.55 5.02 -14.09
C CYS A 77 16.15 5.93 -15.18
N ASN A 78 17.32 5.56 -15.72
CA ASN A 78 18.03 6.34 -16.73
C ASN A 78 17.64 6.00 -18.18
N ARG A 79 16.75 5.02 -18.41
CA ARG A 79 16.20 4.76 -19.76
C ARG A 79 15.17 5.85 -20.09
N LYS A 80 15.55 6.77 -20.97
CA LYS A 80 14.66 7.73 -21.62
C LYS A 80 13.64 7.03 -22.51
#